data_AF-A0A9D0HEZ6-F1
#
_entry.id   AF-A0A9D0HEZ6-F1
#
_cell.length_a   1.000
_cell.length_b   1.000
_cell.length_c   1.000
_cell.angle_alpha   90.00
_cell.angle_beta   90.00
_cell.angle_gamma   90.00
#
_symmetry.space_group_name_H-M   'P 1'
#
loop_
_entity.id
_entity.type
_entity.pdbx_description
1 polymer ?
#
loop_
_entity_poly.entity_id
_entity_poly.type
_entity_poly.pdbx_seq_one_letter_code
_entity_poly.pdbx_strand_id
1 'polypeptide(L)'
;LNQNPIVALAEPGTSSWGRGGYGAPWTGRLTARWWRPLHETHRIVRRATFRAEHRTGAAGAALDRAIVELLLLQSSDWLFMLNEGGKPARYAHQRLLEHGEAARYFSRMAENPSLASREQAARARHNRPFMRHLDRGLLRRAAMAE
;
A
#
# COMPACT_ATOMS: atom_id res chain seq x y z
N LEU A 1 -13.36 -9.22 -27.58
CA LEU A 1 -12.48 -8.68 -28.65
C LEU A 1 -12.56 -9.52 -29.92
N ASN A 2 -12.47 -10.85 -29.86
CA ASN A 2 -12.44 -11.72 -31.05
C ASN A 2 -13.71 -11.76 -31.93
N GLN A 3 -14.84 -11.19 -31.47
CA GLN A 3 -16.11 -11.19 -32.22
C GLN A 3 -16.37 -9.88 -32.99
N ASN A 4 -15.58 -8.82 -32.75
CA ASN A 4 -15.71 -7.54 -33.43
C ASN A 4 -14.29 -7.07 -33.83
N PRO A 5 -13.80 -7.46 -35.01
CA PRO A 5 -12.42 -7.21 -35.42
C PRO A 5 -12.16 -5.75 -35.81
N ILE A 6 -13.21 -4.97 -36.06
CA ILE A 6 -13.13 -3.54 -36.34
C ILE A 6 -13.33 -2.79 -35.03
N VAL A 7 -12.26 -2.19 -34.52
CA VAL A 7 -12.26 -1.36 -33.32
C VAL A 7 -11.78 0.03 -33.70
N ALA A 8 -12.50 1.06 -33.26
CA ALA A 8 -12.07 2.44 -33.47
C ALA A 8 -10.83 2.73 -32.62
N LEU A 9 -9.81 3.33 -33.23
CA LEU A 9 -8.65 3.85 -32.51
C LEU A 9 -9.05 5.17 -31.85
N ALA A 10 -8.77 5.28 -30.55
CA ALA A 10 -9.01 6.48 -29.76
C ALA A 10 -7.91 6.64 -28.71
N GLU A 11 -7.64 7.89 -28.34
CA GLU A 11 -6.74 8.24 -27.25
C GLU A 11 -7.60 8.64 -26.02
N PRO A 12 -7.68 7.81 -24.97
CA PRO A 12 -8.47 8.14 -23.80
C PRO A 12 -7.81 9.28 -23.02
N GLY A 13 -8.59 10.31 -22.69
CA GLY A 13 -8.16 11.33 -21.74
C GLY A 13 -8.16 10.81 -20.29
N THR A 14 -7.49 11.53 -19.39
CA THR A 14 -7.49 11.20 -17.96
C THR A 14 -8.89 11.33 -17.38
N SER A 15 -9.51 10.21 -17.05
CA SER A 15 -10.85 10.15 -16.49
C SER A 15 -10.97 9.06 -15.42
N SER A 16 -12.06 9.11 -14.66
CA SER A 16 -12.49 8.00 -13.81
C SER A 16 -14.00 7.80 -13.95
N TRP A 17 -14.49 6.64 -13.55
CA TRP A 17 -15.93 6.38 -13.38
C TRP A 17 -16.53 6.94 -12.07
N GLY A 18 -15.74 7.70 -11.30
CA GLY A 18 -16.16 8.31 -10.04
C GLY A 18 -16.93 9.62 -10.21
N ARG A 19 -17.19 10.31 -9.09
CA ARG A 19 -17.94 11.57 -9.07
C ARG A 19 -17.32 12.60 -10.02
N GLY A 20 -18.11 13.05 -11.00
CA GLY A 20 -17.71 14.07 -11.96
C GLY A 20 -16.81 13.59 -13.09
N GLY A 21 -16.54 12.28 -13.22
CA GLY A 21 -15.78 11.73 -14.34
C GLY A 21 -14.25 11.86 -14.22
N TYR A 22 -13.73 12.33 -13.09
CA TYR A 22 -12.31 12.64 -12.90
C TYR A 22 -11.79 12.17 -11.53
N GLY A 23 -10.60 12.60 -11.14
CA GLY A 23 -9.91 12.17 -9.91
C GLY A 23 -10.35 12.87 -8.60
N ALA A 24 -11.37 13.73 -8.62
CA ALA A 24 -11.72 14.58 -7.49
C ALA A 24 -11.94 13.85 -6.14
N PRO A 25 -12.54 12.65 -6.08
CA PRO A 25 -12.65 11.90 -4.84
C PRO A 25 -11.29 11.53 -4.22
N TRP A 26 -10.23 11.36 -5.00
CA TRP A 26 -8.92 10.97 -4.50
C TRP A 26 -7.95 12.14 -4.35
N THR A 27 -8.10 13.20 -5.15
CA THR A 27 -7.17 14.36 -5.14
C THR A 27 -7.80 15.67 -4.65
N GLY A 28 -9.04 15.64 -4.17
CA GLY A 28 -9.76 16.82 -3.69
C GLY A 28 -9.33 17.32 -2.32
N ARG A 29 -9.98 18.39 -1.85
CA ARG A 29 -9.66 19.10 -0.59
C ARG A 29 -9.63 18.18 0.64
N LEU A 30 -10.52 17.20 0.71
CA LEU A 30 -10.63 16.28 1.85
C LEU A 30 -9.52 15.24 1.89
N THR A 31 -8.93 14.91 0.74
CA THR A 31 -7.99 13.80 0.57
C THR A 31 -6.55 14.26 0.30
N ALA A 32 -6.36 15.47 -0.21
CA ALA A 32 -5.06 16.03 -0.61
C ALA A 32 -3.97 15.87 0.46
N ARG A 33 -4.31 16.08 1.74
CA ARG A 33 -3.37 15.98 2.88
C ARG A 33 -2.75 14.59 3.06
N TRP A 34 -3.35 13.53 2.52
CA TRP A 34 -2.90 12.15 2.69
C TRP A 34 -1.85 11.74 1.68
N TRP A 35 -1.76 12.42 0.53
CA TRP A 35 -0.81 12.06 -0.51
C TRP A 35 0.64 12.20 -0.06
N ARG A 36 0.98 13.28 0.66
CA ARG A 36 2.36 13.46 1.14
C ARG A 36 2.79 12.34 2.10
N PRO A 37 2.08 12.03 3.20
CA PRO A 37 2.42 10.90 4.07
C PRO A 37 2.45 9.55 3.36
N LEU A 38 1.56 9.33 2.38
CA LEU A 38 1.52 8.11 1.58
C LEU A 38 2.79 7.97 0.73
N HIS A 39 3.16 9.01 -0.02
CA HIS A 39 4.39 9.01 -0.83
C HIS A 39 5.65 8.87 0.02
N GLU A 40 5.72 9.54 1.16
CA GLU A 40 6.83 9.39 2.12
C GLU A 40 6.94 7.93 2.61
N THR A 41 5.81 7.31 2.95
CA THR A 41 5.77 5.92 3.42
C THR A 41 6.15 4.93 2.31
N HIS A 42 5.67 5.14 1.08
CA HIS A 42 6.12 4.39 -0.08
C HIS A 42 7.65 4.45 -0.20
N ARG A 43 8.24 5.66 -0.21
CA ARG A 43 9.70 5.83 -0.36
C ARG A 43 10.49 5.11 0.73
N ILE A 44 10.00 5.12 1.97
CA ILE A 44 10.61 4.39 3.10
C ILE A 44 10.59 2.89 2.84
N VAL A 45 9.43 2.32 2.50
CA VAL A 45 9.26 0.88 2.28
C VAL A 45 10.05 0.42 1.06
N ARG A 46 10.05 1.20 -0.03
CA ARG A 46 10.83 0.93 -1.24
C ARG A 46 12.33 0.91 -0.94
N ARG A 47 12.83 1.89 -0.17
CA ARG A 47 14.24 1.90 0.28
C ARG A 47 14.58 0.69 1.14
N ALA A 48 13.71 0.33 2.09
CA ALA A 48 13.91 -0.84 2.93
C ALA A 48 13.89 -2.12 2.08
N THR A 49 13.01 -2.20 1.08
CA THR A 49 12.94 -3.33 0.15
C THR A 49 14.23 -3.49 -0.64
N PHE A 50 14.75 -2.40 -1.22
CA PHE A 50 16.03 -2.39 -1.92
C PHE A 50 17.19 -2.87 -1.02
N ARG A 51 17.24 -2.41 0.24
CA ARG A 51 18.33 -2.75 1.17
C ARG A 51 18.23 -4.15 1.77
N ALA A 52 17.03 -4.69 1.85
CA ALA A 52 16.73 -5.94 2.52
C ALA A 52 16.13 -7.01 1.59
N GLU A 53 16.30 -6.87 0.27
CA GLU A 53 15.66 -7.71 -0.75
C GLU A 53 15.98 -9.20 -0.61
N HIS A 54 17.13 -9.56 -0.04
CA HIS A 54 17.51 -10.96 0.17
C HIS A 54 17.35 -11.41 1.63
N ARG A 55 16.85 -10.54 2.52
CA ARG A 55 16.67 -10.89 3.94
C ARG A 55 15.57 -11.94 4.09
N THR A 56 15.87 -12.93 4.93
CA THR A 56 14.97 -14.02 5.35
C THR A 56 14.74 -13.97 6.87
N GLY A 57 14.10 -14.99 7.44
CA GLY A 57 13.85 -15.06 8.88
C GLY A 57 13.00 -13.90 9.41
N ALA A 58 13.35 -13.38 10.58
CA ALA A 58 12.62 -12.30 11.24
C ALA A 58 12.61 -10.99 10.41
N ALA A 59 13.78 -10.58 9.92
CA ALA A 59 13.92 -9.37 9.10
C ALA A 59 13.17 -9.50 7.76
N GLY A 60 13.22 -10.68 7.11
CA GLY A 60 12.45 -10.92 5.88
C GLY A 60 10.93 -10.88 6.12
N ALA A 61 10.46 -11.48 7.23
CA ALA A 61 9.05 -11.42 7.61
C ALA A 61 8.58 -10.00 7.94
N ALA A 62 9.45 -9.19 8.56
CA ALA A 62 9.23 -7.77 8.78
C ALA A 62 9.09 -7.01 7.46
N LEU A 63 10.03 -7.19 6.54
CA LEU A 63 10.01 -6.50 5.25
C LEU A 63 8.73 -6.81 4.47
N ASP A 64 8.42 -8.10 4.33
CA ASP A 64 7.23 -8.54 3.63
C ASP A 64 5.94 -7.98 4.31
N ARG A 65 5.97 -7.69 5.62
CA ARG A 65 4.84 -7.09 6.33
C ARG A 65 4.77 -5.59 6.03
N ALA A 66 5.90 -4.90 6.02
CA ALA A 66 5.96 -3.49 5.63
C ALA A 66 5.36 -3.26 4.24
N ILE A 67 5.63 -4.17 3.30
CA ILE A 67 5.07 -4.12 1.95
C ILE A 67 3.56 -4.33 1.96
N VAL A 68 3.05 -5.33 2.68
CA VAL A 68 1.60 -5.54 2.80
C VAL A 68 0.91 -4.32 3.41
N GLU A 69 1.49 -3.71 4.44
CA GLU A 69 0.94 -2.49 5.06
C GLU A 69 0.97 -1.30 4.09
N LEU A 70 2.00 -1.18 3.24
CA LEU A 70 2.03 -0.17 2.18
C LEU A 70 0.90 -0.40 1.16
N LEU A 71 0.71 -1.64 0.70
CA LEU A 71 -0.33 -1.96 -0.27
C LEU A 71 -1.73 -1.71 0.31
N LEU A 72 -1.93 -2.05 1.59
CA LEU A 72 -3.17 -1.71 2.29
C LEU A 72 -3.34 -0.19 2.40
N LEU A 73 -2.29 0.55 2.77
CA LEU A 73 -2.31 2.02 2.81
C LEU A 73 -2.68 2.65 1.47
N GLN A 74 -2.26 2.05 0.36
CA GLN A 74 -2.51 2.52 -1.00
C GLN A 74 -3.91 2.18 -1.55
N SER A 75 -4.75 1.47 -0.80
CA SER A 75 -6.12 1.24 -1.25
C SER A 75 -6.86 2.55 -1.49
N SER A 76 -7.46 2.67 -2.67
CA SER A 76 -8.27 3.82 -3.07
C SER A 76 -9.53 3.98 -2.23
N ASP A 77 -9.98 2.91 -1.57
CA ASP A 77 -11.19 2.89 -0.74
C ASP A 77 -11.08 3.88 0.42
N TRP A 78 -9.89 4.06 1.01
CA TRP A 78 -9.73 4.96 2.14
C TRP A 78 -10.07 6.39 1.75
N LEU A 79 -9.52 6.86 0.64
CA LEU A 79 -9.77 8.21 0.16
C LEU A 79 -11.23 8.36 -0.29
N PHE A 80 -11.81 7.33 -0.90
CA PHE A 80 -13.23 7.31 -1.23
C PHE A 80 -14.12 7.46 0.03
N MET A 81 -13.90 6.63 1.06
CA MET A 81 -14.65 6.68 2.33
C MET A 81 -14.50 8.00 3.08
N LEU A 82 -13.38 8.72 2.92
CA LEU A 82 -13.24 10.07 3.48
C LEU A 82 -14.24 11.07 2.87
N ASN A 83 -14.64 10.89 1.60
CA ASN A 83 -15.63 11.74 0.95
C ASN A 83 -17.07 11.45 1.41
N GLU A 84 -17.36 10.20 1.81
CA GLU A 84 -18.67 9.79 2.33
C GLU A 84 -19.01 10.43 3.70
N GLY A 85 -17.99 10.86 4.45
CA GLY A 85 -18.17 11.47 5.77
C GLY A 85 -18.57 10.47 6.86
N GLY A 86 -19.09 10.98 7.98
CA GLY A 86 -19.66 10.16 9.07
C GLY A 86 -18.75 9.07 9.65
N LYS A 87 -19.32 7.88 9.88
CA LYS A 87 -18.60 6.71 10.41
C LYS A 87 -17.55 6.16 9.42
N PRO A 88 -17.84 6.01 8.10
CA PRO A 88 -16.83 5.57 7.13
C PRO A 88 -15.58 6.45 7.10
N ALA A 89 -15.74 7.78 7.12
CA ALA A 89 -14.59 8.69 7.11
C ALA A 89 -13.72 8.55 8.37
N ARG A 90 -14.32 8.36 9.55
CA ARG A 90 -13.57 8.12 10.80
C ARG A 90 -12.78 6.81 10.73
N TYR A 91 -13.40 5.76 10.19
CA TYR A 91 -12.75 4.47 10.01
C TYR A 91 -11.57 4.59 9.03
N ALA A 92 -11.78 5.19 7.86
CA ALA A 92 -10.72 5.39 6.87
C ALA A 92 -9.55 6.23 7.41
N HIS A 93 -9.83 7.30 8.16
CA HIS A 93 -8.81 8.10 8.82
C HIS A 93 -7.94 7.25 9.76
N GLN A 94 -8.57 6.41 10.59
CA GLN A 94 -7.86 5.51 11.48
C GLN A 94 -7.00 4.50 10.71
N ARG A 95 -7.54 3.88 9.65
CA ARG A 95 -6.82 2.89 8.83
C ARG A 95 -5.62 3.48 8.10
N LEU A 96 -5.74 4.69 7.56
CA LEU A 96 -4.62 5.40 6.92
C LEU A 96 -3.46 5.64 7.90
N LEU A 97 -3.76 5.99 9.15
CA LEU A 97 -2.74 6.16 10.19
C LEU A 97 -2.12 4.81 10.59
N GLU A 98 -2.94 3.82 10.94
CA GLU A 98 -2.49 2.51 11.39
C GLU A 98 -1.59 1.81 10.35
N HIS A 99 -2.01 1.80 9.08
CA HIS A 99 -1.23 1.18 8.00
C HIS A 99 0.07 1.95 7.75
N GLY A 100 0.02 3.29 7.76
CA GLY A 100 1.22 4.12 7.60
C GLY A 100 2.25 3.91 8.70
N GLU A 101 1.81 3.87 9.96
CA GLU A 101 2.68 3.63 11.11
C GLU A 101 3.26 2.21 11.09
N ALA A 102 2.43 1.20 10.82
CA ALA A 102 2.86 -0.18 10.71
C ALA A 102 3.89 -0.37 9.59
N ALA A 103 3.65 0.19 8.40
CA ALA A 103 4.58 0.12 7.28
C ALA A 103 5.96 0.66 7.64
N ARG A 104 6.02 1.85 8.27
CA ARG A 104 7.28 2.46 8.72
C ARG A 104 7.95 1.67 9.83
N TYR A 105 7.16 1.16 10.79
CA TYR A 105 7.66 0.34 11.90
C TYR A 105 8.36 -0.92 11.38
N PHE A 106 7.67 -1.70 10.54
CA PHE A 106 8.21 -2.94 9.99
C PHE A 106 9.39 -2.70 9.04
N SER A 107 9.41 -1.57 8.31
CA SER A 107 10.56 -1.18 7.49
C SER A 107 11.83 -0.99 8.33
N ARG A 108 11.74 -0.24 9.45
CA ARG A 108 12.88 -0.04 10.35
C ARG A 108 13.38 -1.35 10.96
N MET A 109 12.46 -2.24 11.32
CA MET A 109 12.81 -3.56 11.85
C MET A 109 13.48 -4.46 10.80
N ALA A 110 13.07 -4.37 9.53
CA ALA A 110 13.71 -5.10 8.44
C ALA A 110 15.14 -4.62 8.17
N GLU A 111 15.38 -3.31 8.28
CA GLU A 111 16.71 -2.71 8.09
C GLU A 111 17.65 -2.94 9.28
N ASN A 112 17.12 -3.14 10.49
CA ASN A 112 17.92 -3.35 11.69
C ASN A 112 17.59 -4.69 12.38
N PRO A 113 18.33 -5.77 12.04
CA PRO A 113 18.07 -7.12 12.56
C PRO A 113 18.15 -7.25 14.08
N SER A 114 18.89 -6.37 14.78
CA SER A 114 18.93 -6.40 16.25
C SER A 114 17.60 -5.97 16.89
N LEU A 115 16.76 -5.24 16.14
CA LEU A 115 15.40 -4.88 16.52
C LEU A 115 14.38 -5.98 16.19
N ALA A 116 14.78 -7.07 15.53
CA ALA A 116 13.89 -8.10 15.03
C ALA A 116 13.94 -9.37 15.92
N SER A 117 13.13 -9.39 16.98
CA SER A 117 12.97 -10.55 17.86
C SER A 117 12.09 -11.65 17.24
N ARG A 118 12.16 -12.86 17.81
CA ARG A 118 11.28 -13.98 17.42
C ARG A 118 9.80 -13.68 17.61
N GLU A 119 9.46 -12.96 18.67
CA GLU A 119 8.08 -12.54 18.98
C GLU A 119 7.56 -11.53 17.95
N GLN A 120 8.38 -10.56 17.57
CA GLN A 120 8.04 -9.58 16.54
C GLN A 120 7.93 -10.23 15.16
N ALA A 121 8.77 -11.23 14.87
CA ALA A 121 8.65 -12.06 13.67
C ALA A 121 7.37 -12.91 13.67
N ALA A 122 6.89 -13.35 14.83
CA ALA A 122 5.61 -14.03 14.96
C ALA A 122 4.45 -13.04 14.69
N ARG A 123 4.51 -11.83 15.25
CA ARG A 123 3.53 -10.76 14.99
C ARG A 123 3.45 -10.39 13.50
N ALA A 124 4.59 -10.27 12.82
CA ALA A 124 4.66 -9.98 11.38
C ALA A 124 4.08 -11.11 10.50
N ARG A 125 4.08 -12.36 10.99
CA ARG A 125 3.53 -13.54 10.32
C ARG A 125 2.05 -13.78 10.62
N HIS A 126 1.64 -13.63 11.88
CA HIS A 126 0.33 -14.02 12.37
C HIS A 126 -0.80 -13.21 11.71
N ASN A 127 -0.59 -11.91 11.43
CA ASN A 127 -1.66 -11.02 11.01
C ASN A 127 -1.80 -10.84 9.48
N ARG A 128 -1.53 -11.88 8.69
CA ARG A 128 -1.55 -11.77 7.21
C ARG A 128 -2.69 -12.47 6.51
N PRO A 129 -3.99 -12.24 6.72
CA PRO A 129 -4.99 -12.92 5.87
C PRO A 129 -4.87 -12.53 4.37
N PHE A 130 -4.38 -11.32 4.09
CA PHE A 130 -4.18 -10.77 2.75
C PHE A 130 -2.85 -11.21 2.13
N MET A 131 -2.86 -11.61 0.85
CA MET A 131 -1.69 -11.94 0.02
C MET A 131 -0.77 -13.07 0.55
N ARG A 132 -1.28 -14.00 1.38
CA ARG A 132 -0.48 -15.15 1.92
C ARG A 132 0.15 -16.02 0.85
N HIS A 133 -0.53 -16.16 -0.28
CA HIS A 133 -0.16 -17.04 -1.38
C HIS A 133 0.75 -16.36 -2.40
N LEU A 134 0.99 -15.06 -2.28
CA LEU A 134 1.91 -14.37 -3.19
C LEU A 134 3.35 -14.78 -2.86
N ASP A 135 4.09 -15.13 -3.91
CA ASP A 135 5.52 -15.33 -3.86
C ASP A 135 6.21 -14.08 -3.29
N ARG A 136 7.19 -14.28 -2.41
CA ARG A 136 7.93 -13.19 -1.75
C ARG A 136 8.63 -12.28 -2.76
N GLY A 137 9.22 -12.84 -3.81
CA GLY A 137 9.84 -12.09 -4.89
C GLY A 137 8.83 -11.24 -5.65
N LEU A 138 7.64 -11.77 -5.93
CA LEU A 138 6.55 -10.98 -6.53
C LEU A 138 6.12 -9.83 -5.62
N LEU A 139 5.94 -10.11 -4.32
CA LEU A 139 5.58 -9.11 -3.32
C LEU A 139 6.63 -7.99 -3.24
N ARG A 140 7.92 -8.34 -3.23
CA ARG A 140 9.02 -7.37 -3.18
C ARG A 140 9.11 -6.54 -4.46
N ARG A 141 8.87 -7.12 -5.63
CA ARG A 141 8.79 -6.37 -6.89
C ARG A 141 7.63 -5.37 -6.89
N ALA A 142 6.47 -5.74 -6.35
CA ALA A 142 5.32 -4.83 -6.27
C ALA A 142 5.62 -3.56 -5.45
N ALA A 143 6.46 -3.67 -4.41
CA ALA A 143 6.88 -2.52 -3.59
C ALA A 143 7.90 -1.59 -4.27
N MET A 144 8.45 -2.02 -5.41
CA MET A 144 9.47 -1.29 -6.17
C MET A 144 8.92 -0.64 -7.44
N ALA A 145 7.66 -0.90 -7.80
CA ALA A 145 7.00 -0.31 -8.96
C ALA A 145 6.65 1.17 -8.71
N GLU A 146 6.79 2.00 -9.76
CA GLU A 146 6.39 3.42 -9.79
C GLU A 146 5.07 3.60 -10.52
#